data_AF-A0A5B7VA83-F1
#
_entry.id   AF-A0A5B7VA83-F1
#
_cell.length_a   1.000
_cell.length_b   1.000
_cell.length_c   1.000
_cell.angle_alpha   90.00
_cell.angle_beta   90.00
_cell.angle_gamma   90.00
#
_symmetry.space_group_name_H-M   'P 1'
#
loop_
_entity.id
_entity.type
_entity.pdbx_description
1 polymer ?
#
loop_
_entity_poly.entity_id
_entity_poly.type
_entity_poly.pdbx_seq_one_letter_code
_entity_poly.pdbx_strand_id
1 'polypeptide(L)'
;MHHDHKPAGSATVGHHLHWRGEIRTRRAVISTSLARGGLIVSLNFGGLLGNPDSYQSMTSRVIAGISVGVFLVGTLIAVRGATDDLVKLLTGRLRDNRSAALRVICLLSGYALVILGTLSLVRVPWEKLLVGGALTGVILDIAAQPVLGNIFAGLVLLVAHPFTIGEKISVQSGPLGGRIEGEVTDMPLLFIELHSDYGKMLLPNNAVLGAAIGPPARETATARQTPEAL
;
A
#
# COMPACT_ATOMS: atom_id res chain seq x y z
N MET A 1 23.11 -57.96 -44.97
CA MET A 1 24.31 -57.15 -45.32
C MET A 1 24.13 -55.83 -44.60
N HIS A 2 24.81 -55.61 -43.45
CA HIS A 2 26.17 -55.02 -43.37
C HIS A 2 26.26 -53.71 -44.18
N HIS A 3 26.69 -52.57 -43.66
CA HIS A 3 27.36 -52.21 -42.40
C HIS A 3 27.37 -50.65 -42.38
N ASP A 4 27.32 -50.03 -41.20
CA ASP A 4 28.22 -48.95 -40.72
C ASP A 4 28.52 -47.70 -41.58
N HIS A 5 28.78 -46.50 -41.05
CA HIS A 5 29.05 -45.97 -39.71
C HIS A 5 29.00 -44.43 -39.87
N LYS A 6 28.54 -43.67 -38.87
CA LYS A 6 29.43 -42.87 -37.99
C LYS A 6 28.61 -42.01 -37.00
N PRO A 7 29.03 -41.93 -35.71
CA PRO A 7 28.29 -41.30 -34.62
C PRO A 7 28.89 -39.95 -34.17
N ALA A 8 28.38 -39.44 -33.03
CA ALA A 8 28.75 -38.27 -32.24
C ALA A 8 28.03 -36.96 -32.64
N GLY A 9 27.52 -36.13 -31.72
CA GLY A 9 27.96 -35.94 -30.35
C GLY A 9 26.86 -35.79 -29.31
N SER A 10 27.24 -36.24 -28.13
CA SER A 10 26.65 -36.11 -26.82
C SER A 10 26.41 -34.67 -26.39
N ALA A 11 25.30 -34.50 -25.64
CA ALA A 11 25.15 -33.69 -24.43
C ALA A 11 26.09 -32.48 -24.25
N THR A 12 25.51 -31.29 -24.26
CA THR A 12 25.74 -30.32 -23.19
C THR A 12 24.48 -29.52 -22.94
N VAL A 13 23.82 -29.88 -21.84
CA VAL A 13 23.00 -28.99 -21.02
C VAL A 13 23.74 -27.68 -20.85
N GLY A 14 23.11 -26.59 -21.27
CA GLY A 14 23.69 -25.25 -21.19
C GLY A 14 22.62 -24.18 -21.36
N HIS A 15 21.45 -24.37 -20.73
CA HIS A 15 20.47 -23.31 -20.59
C HIS A 15 20.98 -22.33 -19.52
N HIS A 16 21.98 -21.53 -19.88
CA HIS A 16 22.40 -20.38 -19.10
C HIS A 16 21.29 -19.33 -19.17
N LEU A 17 20.25 -19.55 -18.37
CA LEU A 17 19.35 -18.52 -17.88
C LEU A 17 20.21 -17.57 -17.04
N HIS A 18 20.86 -16.64 -17.72
CA HIS A 18 21.45 -15.47 -17.10
C HIS A 18 20.30 -14.60 -16.61
N TRP A 19 19.74 -14.97 -15.46
CA TRP A 19 18.94 -14.09 -14.62
C TRP A 19 19.84 -12.98 -14.11
N ARG A 20 20.11 -12.01 -14.99
CA ARG A 20 20.69 -10.74 -14.59
C ARG A 20 19.58 -9.89 -13.99
N GLY A 21 19.12 -10.31 -12.82
CA GLY A 21 18.42 -9.45 -11.88
C GLY A 21 19.42 -8.45 -11.29
N GLU A 22 19.99 -7.59 -12.13
CA GLU A 22 20.54 -6.34 -11.61
C GLU A 22 19.34 -5.53 -11.15
N ILE A 23 19.05 -5.68 -9.86
CA ILE A 23 18.14 -4.82 -9.12
C ILE A 23 18.62 -3.40 -9.41
N ARG A 24 17.82 -2.68 -10.20
CA ARG A 24 18.13 -1.38 -10.83
C ARG A 24 18.08 -0.24 -9.80
N THR A 25 18.50 -0.52 -8.57
CA THR A 25 18.67 0.40 -7.43
C THR A 25 19.60 1.56 -7.76
N ARG A 26 20.60 1.34 -8.63
CA ARG A 26 21.50 2.41 -9.09
C ARG A 26 20.78 3.57 -9.76
N ARG A 27 19.68 3.34 -10.49
CA ARG A 27 18.94 4.44 -11.15
C ARG A 27 18.07 5.24 -10.17
N ALA A 28 17.52 4.59 -9.14
CA ALA A 28 16.71 5.25 -8.12
C ALA A 28 17.56 6.10 -7.14
N VAL A 29 18.77 5.65 -6.80
CA VAL A 29 19.68 6.43 -5.92
C VAL A 29 20.27 7.64 -6.64
N ILE A 30 20.60 7.50 -7.93
CA ILE A 30 21.08 8.61 -8.75
C ILE A 30 19.97 9.64 -8.98
N SER A 31 18.72 9.21 -9.19
CA SER A 31 17.58 10.13 -9.35
C SER A 31 17.20 10.85 -8.06
N THR A 32 17.27 10.19 -6.90
CA THR A 32 17.03 10.82 -5.58
C THR A 32 18.10 11.86 -5.25
N SER A 33 19.35 11.58 -5.64
CA SER A 33 20.48 12.51 -5.49
C SER A 33 20.36 13.71 -6.44
N LEU A 34 19.91 13.49 -7.68
CA LEU A 34 19.61 14.58 -8.62
C LEU A 34 18.41 15.44 -8.17
N ALA A 35 17.37 14.83 -7.58
CA ALA A 35 16.21 15.55 -7.07
C ALA A 35 16.58 16.43 -5.87
N ARG A 36 17.42 15.93 -4.96
CA ARG A 36 18.02 16.74 -3.89
C ARG A 36 18.92 17.84 -4.43
N GLY A 37 19.74 17.55 -5.43
CA GLY A 37 20.61 18.54 -6.09
C GLY A 37 19.80 19.67 -6.73
N GLY A 38 18.72 19.33 -7.44
CA GLY A 38 17.80 20.29 -8.05
C GLY A 38 17.07 21.16 -7.01
N LEU A 39 16.66 20.56 -5.88
CA LEU A 39 16.03 21.29 -4.78
C LEU A 39 16.99 22.28 -4.12
N ILE A 40 18.25 21.88 -3.87
CA ILE A 40 19.27 22.74 -3.24
C ILE A 40 19.70 23.89 -4.16
N VAL A 41 19.85 23.62 -5.46
CA VAL A 41 20.19 24.65 -6.46
C VAL A 41 19.02 25.62 -6.66
N SER A 42 17.78 25.14 -6.64
CA SER A 42 16.58 26.00 -6.78
C SER A 42 16.38 26.93 -5.59
N LEU A 43 16.65 26.46 -4.36
CA LEU A 43 16.59 27.30 -3.16
C LEU A 43 17.66 28.41 -3.16
N ASN A 44 18.82 28.17 -3.77
CA ASN A 44 19.90 29.17 -3.88
C ASN A 44 19.71 30.15 -5.06
N PHE A 45 19.14 29.72 -6.18
CA PHE A 45 19.03 30.55 -7.40
C PHE A 45 17.68 31.25 -7.60
N GLY A 46 16.84 31.32 -6.56
CA GLY A 46 15.78 32.34 -6.50
C GLY A 46 14.46 32.03 -7.20
N GLY A 47 14.30 30.89 -7.89
CA GLY A 47 13.02 30.50 -8.51
C GLY A 47 12.52 31.46 -9.62
N LEU A 48 11.62 30.98 -10.49
CA LEU A 48 11.21 31.71 -11.70
C LEU A 48 10.43 33.02 -11.43
N LEU A 49 9.91 33.20 -10.21
CA LEU A 49 9.04 34.33 -9.81
C LEU A 49 9.60 35.12 -8.59
N GLY A 50 10.86 34.91 -8.21
CA GLY A 50 11.43 35.48 -6.99
C GLY A 50 12.26 36.76 -7.17
N ASN A 51 11.72 37.86 -6.63
CA ASN A 51 12.30 39.19 -6.40
C ASN A 51 12.52 40.09 -7.65
N PRO A 52 11.91 41.30 -7.71
CA PRO A 52 12.05 42.21 -8.87
C PRO A 52 13.44 42.82 -9.05
N ASP A 53 14.32 42.74 -8.04
CA ASP A 53 15.49 43.62 -7.95
C ASP A 53 16.84 42.99 -8.39
N SER A 54 16.84 41.79 -8.98
CA SER A 54 18.05 41.18 -9.55
C SER A 54 18.04 41.22 -11.08
N TYR A 55 18.53 42.34 -11.61
CA TYR A 55 19.08 42.62 -12.95
C TYR A 55 18.92 41.54 -14.06
N GLN A 56 17.94 41.77 -14.93
CA GLN A 56 18.03 41.81 -16.40
C GLN A 56 19.00 40.86 -17.16
N SER A 57 18.75 39.54 -17.16
CA SER A 57 19.14 38.72 -18.32
C SER A 57 18.17 37.57 -18.58
N MET A 58 17.79 37.39 -19.84
CA MET A 58 16.99 36.25 -20.32
C MET A 58 17.60 34.90 -19.92
N THR A 59 18.91 34.87 -19.71
CA THR A 59 19.70 33.73 -19.25
C THR A 59 19.18 33.14 -17.94
N SER A 60 18.78 33.97 -16.97
CA SER A 60 18.25 33.49 -15.68
C SER A 60 16.91 32.76 -15.84
N ARG A 61 16.01 33.28 -16.70
CA ARG A 61 14.71 32.64 -16.99
C ARG A 61 14.87 31.32 -17.73
N VAL A 62 15.83 31.24 -18.66
CA VAL A 62 16.13 30.01 -19.39
C VAL A 62 16.73 28.94 -18.47
N ILE A 63 17.67 29.30 -17.60
CA ILE A 63 18.27 28.37 -16.62
C ILE A 63 17.21 27.86 -15.63
N ALA A 64 16.36 28.76 -15.12
CA ALA A 64 15.27 28.38 -14.24
C ALA A 64 14.26 27.45 -14.94
N GLY A 65 13.89 27.73 -16.19
CA GLY A 65 13.03 26.86 -16.99
C GLY A 65 13.63 25.46 -17.20
N ILE A 66 14.92 25.38 -17.53
CA ILE A 66 15.65 24.12 -17.69
C ILE A 66 15.68 23.35 -16.36
N SER A 67 15.93 24.02 -15.24
CA SER A 67 15.99 23.38 -13.92
C SER A 67 14.65 22.74 -13.51
N VAL A 68 13.52 23.40 -13.81
CA VAL A 68 12.18 22.86 -13.57
C VAL A 68 11.92 21.66 -14.46
N GLY A 69 12.28 21.72 -15.74
CA GLY A 69 12.14 20.60 -16.67
C GLY A 69 12.94 19.37 -16.23
N VAL A 70 14.20 19.57 -15.86
CA VAL A 70 15.07 18.50 -15.34
C VAL A 70 14.53 17.93 -14.03
N PHE A 71 14.03 18.77 -13.12
CA PHE A 71 13.43 18.29 -11.87
C PHE A 71 12.15 17.49 -12.10
N LEU A 72 11.25 17.96 -12.97
CA LEU A 72 10.00 17.27 -13.30
C LEU A 72 10.29 15.90 -13.91
N VAL A 73 11.16 15.85 -14.91
CA VAL A 73 11.54 14.61 -15.57
C VAL A 73 12.27 13.68 -14.60
N GLY A 74 13.22 14.21 -13.82
CA GLY A 74 13.98 13.46 -12.83
C GLY A 74 13.10 12.86 -11.73
N THR A 75 12.16 13.64 -11.20
CA THR A 75 11.23 13.20 -10.14
C THR A 75 10.20 12.22 -10.68
N LEU A 76 9.66 12.43 -11.89
CA LEU A 76 8.77 11.47 -12.54
C LEU A 76 9.44 10.12 -12.78
N ILE A 77 10.69 10.13 -13.25
CA ILE A 77 11.48 8.91 -13.45
C ILE A 77 11.80 8.25 -12.11
N ALA A 78 12.16 9.02 -11.08
CA ALA A 78 12.42 8.52 -9.74
C ALA A 78 11.18 7.83 -9.15
N VAL A 79 10.02 8.48 -9.26
CA VAL A 79 8.73 7.94 -8.79
C VAL A 79 8.40 6.65 -9.54
N ARG A 80 8.41 6.67 -10.87
CA ARG A 80 8.11 5.45 -11.66
C ARG A 80 9.09 4.32 -11.37
N GLY A 81 10.37 4.64 -11.20
CA GLY A 81 11.40 3.67 -10.83
C GLY A 81 11.16 3.08 -9.44
N ALA A 82 10.91 3.93 -8.45
CA ALA A 82 10.61 3.50 -7.07
C ALA A 82 9.32 2.68 -7.01
N THR A 83 8.28 3.07 -7.74
CA THR A 83 7.02 2.32 -7.83
C THR A 83 7.23 0.95 -8.47
N ASP A 84 7.94 0.86 -9.59
CA ASP A 84 8.20 -0.41 -10.25
C ASP A 84 9.07 -1.34 -9.39
N ASP A 85 10.06 -0.81 -8.66
CA ASP A 85 10.91 -1.58 -7.76
C ASP A 85 10.12 -2.07 -6.53
N LEU A 86 9.30 -1.20 -5.93
CA LEU A 86 8.44 -1.57 -4.80
C LEU A 86 7.39 -2.62 -5.21
N VAL A 87 6.77 -2.45 -6.38
CA VAL A 87 5.81 -3.41 -6.92
C VAL A 87 6.50 -4.74 -7.21
N LYS A 88 7.71 -4.75 -7.80
CA LYS A 88 8.48 -5.99 -8.05
C LYS A 88 8.87 -6.74 -6.79
N LEU A 89 9.27 -6.03 -5.74
CA LEU A 89 9.58 -6.63 -4.45
C LEU A 89 8.33 -7.27 -3.82
N LEU A 90 7.16 -6.67 -4.05
CA LEU A 90 5.89 -7.13 -3.50
C LEU A 90 5.21 -8.21 -4.36
N THR A 91 5.33 -8.18 -5.70
CA THR A 91 4.84 -9.25 -6.59
C THR A 91 5.60 -10.55 -6.42
N GLY A 92 6.85 -10.51 -5.93
CA GLY A 92 7.56 -11.72 -5.51
C GLY A 92 6.88 -12.49 -4.37
N ARG A 93 5.95 -11.86 -3.63
CA ARG A 93 5.21 -12.46 -2.50
C ARG A 93 3.68 -12.42 -2.62
N LEU A 94 3.11 -11.69 -3.58
CA LEU A 94 1.67 -11.45 -3.68
C LEU A 94 1.12 -11.93 -5.02
N ARG A 95 0.07 -12.76 -4.97
CA ARG A 95 -0.70 -13.25 -6.12
C ARG A 95 -1.28 -12.08 -6.94
N ASP A 96 -1.32 -12.23 -8.26
CA ASP A 96 -1.45 -11.17 -9.29
C ASP A 96 -2.48 -10.06 -9.01
N ASN A 97 -3.62 -10.37 -8.37
CA ASN A 97 -4.71 -9.39 -8.18
C ASN A 97 -4.42 -8.28 -7.16
N ARG A 98 -3.57 -8.50 -6.14
CA ARG A 98 -3.25 -7.45 -5.14
C ARG A 98 -2.20 -6.46 -5.65
N SER A 99 -1.43 -6.84 -6.68
CA SER A 99 -0.34 -6.04 -7.22
C SER A 99 -0.84 -4.79 -7.96
N ALA A 100 -1.98 -4.90 -8.65
CA ALA A 100 -2.59 -3.79 -9.39
C ALA A 100 -3.04 -2.67 -8.46
N ALA A 101 -3.72 -3.00 -7.36
CA ALA A 101 -4.17 -2.01 -6.37
C ALA A 101 -2.98 -1.29 -5.72
N LEU A 102 -1.94 -2.03 -5.31
CA LEU A 102 -0.73 -1.46 -4.73
C LEU A 102 0.00 -0.54 -5.71
N ARG A 103 0.06 -0.92 -7.00
CA ARG A 103 0.65 -0.09 -8.04
C ARG A 103 -0.10 1.22 -8.20
N VAL A 104 -1.43 1.19 -8.23
CA VAL A 104 -2.25 2.41 -8.36
C VAL A 104 -2.02 3.33 -7.16
N ILE A 105 -2.03 2.80 -5.93
CA ILE A 105 -1.78 3.59 -4.72
C ILE A 105 -0.39 4.25 -4.77
N CYS A 106 0.64 3.50 -5.14
CA CYS A 106 2.01 4.01 -5.22
C CYS A 106 2.19 5.05 -6.33
N LEU A 107 1.52 4.88 -7.48
CA LEU A 107 1.52 5.88 -8.55
C LEU A 107 0.79 7.16 -8.12
N LEU A 108 -0.38 7.04 -7.48
CA LEU A 108 -1.14 8.21 -7.01
C LEU A 108 -0.34 9.00 -5.97
N SER A 109 0.26 8.33 -4.98
CA SER A 109 1.09 9.00 -3.98
C SER A 109 2.33 9.64 -4.60
N GLY A 110 2.98 8.94 -5.53
CA GLY A 110 4.11 9.47 -6.29
C GLY A 110 3.76 10.71 -7.11
N TYR A 111 2.62 10.71 -7.80
CA TYR A 111 2.15 11.88 -8.54
C TYR A 111 1.81 13.05 -7.61
N ALA A 112 1.20 12.79 -6.45
CA ALA A 112 0.95 13.82 -5.46
C ALA A 112 2.26 14.50 -5.01
N LEU A 113 3.30 13.72 -4.71
CA LEU A 113 4.62 14.27 -4.34
C LEU A 113 5.26 15.07 -5.49
N VAL A 114 5.14 14.62 -6.74
CA VAL A 114 5.64 15.36 -7.92
C VAL A 114 4.93 16.70 -8.06
N ILE A 115 3.60 16.72 -7.92
CA ILE A 115 2.80 17.94 -7.99
C ILE A 115 3.24 18.91 -6.90
N LEU A 116 3.29 18.46 -5.63
CA LEU A 116 3.73 19.29 -4.51
C LEU A 116 5.16 19.82 -4.69
N GLY A 117 6.08 18.97 -5.14
CA GLY A 117 7.47 19.36 -5.44
C GLY A 117 7.55 20.39 -6.58
N THR A 118 6.76 20.23 -7.63
CA THR A 118 6.72 21.17 -8.76
C THR A 118 6.13 22.52 -8.36
N LEU A 119 5.05 22.52 -7.56
CA LEU A 119 4.46 23.74 -7.02
C LEU A 119 5.45 24.53 -6.14
N SER A 120 6.28 23.83 -5.36
CA SER A 120 7.35 24.43 -4.57
C SER A 120 8.39 25.16 -5.44
N LEU A 121 8.77 24.58 -6.59
CA LEU A 121 9.72 25.19 -7.53
C LEU A 121 9.17 26.43 -8.22
N VAL A 122 7.86 26.46 -8.51
CA VAL A 122 7.22 27.57 -9.21
C VAL A 122 6.99 28.77 -8.26
N ARG A 123 7.30 28.68 -6.95
CA ARG A 123 7.03 29.71 -5.93
C ARG A 123 5.61 30.29 -6.05
N VAL A 124 4.62 29.42 -6.30
CA VAL A 124 3.21 29.80 -6.23
C VAL A 124 2.94 30.35 -4.83
N PRO A 125 2.15 31.44 -4.67
CA PRO A 125 1.83 31.97 -3.35
C PRO A 125 1.24 30.85 -2.46
N TRP A 126 2.05 30.43 -1.49
CA TRP A 126 1.78 29.28 -0.63
C TRP A 126 0.47 29.43 0.13
N GLU A 127 0.07 30.67 0.44
CA GLU A 127 -1.18 31.01 1.11
C GLU A 127 -2.40 30.33 0.47
N LYS A 128 -2.53 30.38 -0.86
CA LYS A 128 -3.68 29.79 -1.57
C LYS A 128 -3.59 28.27 -1.67
N LEU A 129 -2.37 27.74 -1.80
CA LEU A 129 -2.13 26.30 -1.87
C LEU A 129 -2.30 25.62 -0.51
N LEU A 130 -1.94 26.30 0.58
CA LEU A 130 -2.08 25.80 1.94
C LEU A 130 -3.55 25.70 2.33
N VAL A 131 -4.38 26.68 1.98
CA VAL A 131 -5.82 26.61 2.27
C VAL A 131 -6.48 25.47 1.49
N GLY A 132 -6.23 25.37 0.19
CA GLY A 132 -6.78 24.29 -0.63
C GLY A 132 -6.25 22.91 -0.23
N GLY A 133 -4.94 22.81 -0.01
CA GLY A 133 -4.26 21.58 0.40
C GLY A 133 -4.66 21.12 1.79
N ALA A 134 -4.85 22.03 2.75
CA ALA A 134 -5.34 21.70 4.08
C ALA A 134 -6.76 21.14 4.02
N LEU A 135 -7.66 21.78 3.29
CA LEU A 135 -9.04 21.29 3.13
C LEU A 135 -9.08 19.92 2.44
N THR A 136 -8.35 19.76 1.32
CA THR A 136 -8.25 18.46 0.63
C THR A 136 -7.61 17.39 1.51
N GLY A 137 -6.60 17.75 2.30
CA GLY A 137 -5.93 16.86 3.25
C GLY A 137 -6.88 16.37 4.33
N VAL A 138 -7.70 17.25 4.91
CA VAL A 138 -8.72 16.89 5.91
C VAL A 138 -9.78 15.97 5.30
N ILE A 139 -10.27 16.27 4.10
CA ILE A 139 -11.26 15.42 3.42
C ILE A 139 -10.67 14.03 3.14
N LEU A 140 -9.43 13.97 2.68
CA LEU A 140 -8.73 12.71 2.42
C LEU A 140 -8.50 11.92 3.71
N ASP A 141 -8.14 12.58 4.81
CA ASP A 141 -7.97 11.96 6.12
C ASP A 141 -9.28 11.31 6.58
N ILE A 142 -10.38 12.08 6.56
CA ILE A 142 -11.72 11.57 6.93
C ILE A 142 -12.11 10.38 6.05
N ALA A 143 -11.81 10.42 4.75
CA ALA A 143 -12.09 9.31 3.84
C ALA A 143 -11.23 8.06 4.14
N ALA A 144 -10.01 8.25 4.65
CA ALA A 144 -9.09 7.16 4.98
C ALA A 144 -9.37 6.52 6.35
N GLN A 145 -10.02 7.25 7.26
CA GLN A 145 -10.34 6.80 8.62
C GLN A 145 -10.92 5.39 8.72
N PRO A 146 -11.87 4.93 7.87
CA PRO A 146 -12.41 3.56 7.98
C PRO A 146 -11.35 2.47 7.76
N VAL A 147 -10.41 2.69 6.85
CA VAL A 147 -9.32 1.74 6.59
C VAL A 147 -8.32 1.77 7.74
N LEU A 148 -7.89 2.96 8.17
CA LEU A 148 -6.94 3.11 9.28
C LEU A 148 -7.51 2.55 10.59
N GLY A 149 -8.78 2.81 10.88
CA GLY A 149 -9.46 2.30 12.07
C GLY A 149 -9.46 0.78 12.12
N ASN A 150 -9.66 0.11 10.99
CA ASN A 150 -9.57 -1.36 10.92
C ASN A 150 -8.14 -1.87 11.10
N ILE A 151 -7.14 -1.20 10.54
CA ILE A 151 -5.72 -1.56 10.74
C ILE A 151 -5.36 -1.45 12.23
N PHE A 152 -5.66 -0.32 12.86
CA PHE A 152 -5.37 -0.12 14.28
C PHE A 152 -6.11 -1.13 15.15
N ALA A 153 -7.39 -1.39 14.86
CA ALA A 153 -8.13 -2.41 15.58
C ALA A 153 -7.54 -3.80 15.41
N GLY A 154 -7.12 -4.16 14.20
CA GLY A 154 -6.40 -5.41 13.93
C GLY A 154 -5.11 -5.53 14.74
N LEU A 155 -4.31 -4.47 14.79
CA LEU A 155 -3.09 -4.43 15.62
C LEU A 155 -3.40 -4.61 17.11
N VAL A 156 -4.45 -3.96 17.62
CA VAL A 156 -4.86 -4.09 19.03
C VAL A 156 -5.31 -5.53 19.32
N LEU A 157 -6.11 -6.14 18.45
CA LEU A 157 -6.56 -7.53 18.60
C LEU A 157 -5.38 -8.51 18.58
N LEU A 158 -4.39 -8.26 17.72
CA LEU A 158 -3.13 -9.03 17.67
C LEU A 158 -2.25 -8.85 18.91
N VAL A 159 -2.38 -7.76 19.66
CA VAL A 159 -1.60 -7.57 20.90
C VAL A 159 -2.35 -8.15 22.09
N ALA A 160 -3.64 -7.82 22.19
CA ALA A 160 -4.50 -8.23 23.31
C ALA A 160 -4.89 -9.71 23.26
N HIS A 161 -4.84 -10.36 22.09
CA HIS A 161 -5.22 -11.76 21.86
C HIS A 161 -6.52 -12.17 22.60
N PRO A 162 -7.65 -11.48 22.40
CA PRO A 162 -8.88 -11.77 23.14
C PRO A 162 -9.50 -13.14 22.79
N PHE A 163 -9.13 -13.71 21.64
CA PHE A 163 -9.53 -15.05 21.18
C PHE A 163 -8.49 -15.57 20.19
N THR A 164 -8.56 -16.86 19.87
CA THR A 164 -7.60 -17.53 18.97
C THR A 164 -8.26 -18.11 17.72
N ILE A 165 -7.47 -18.35 16.68
CA ILE A 165 -7.95 -19.04 15.46
C ILE A 165 -8.34 -20.47 15.83
N GLY A 166 -9.53 -20.91 15.40
CA GLY A 166 -10.16 -22.18 15.76
C GLY A 166 -11.13 -22.09 16.96
N GLU A 167 -11.24 -20.92 17.60
CA GLU A 167 -12.16 -20.72 18.72
C GLU A 167 -13.56 -20.36 18.21
N LYS A 168 -14.59 -21.03 18.76
CA LYS A 168 -15.99 -20.66 18.51
C LYS A 168 -16.38 -19.54 19.46
N ILE A 169 -16.68 -18.37 18.89
CA ILE A 169 -17.02 -17.16 19.65
C ILE A 169 -18.40 -16.64 19.24
N SER A 170 -19.01 -15.88 20.15
CA SER A 170 -20.17 -15.05 19.88
C SER A 170 -19.76 -13.57 19.98
N VAL A 171 -19.97 -12.85 18.89
CA VAL A 171 -19.71 -11.41 18.77
C VAL A 171 -21.04 -10.69 18.75
N GLN A 172 -21.30 -9.86 19.75
CA GLN A 172 -22.48 -9.01 19.81
C GLN A 172 -22.09 -7.57 19.54
N SER A 173 -22.51 -7.05 18.39
CA SER A 173 -22.15 -5.71 17.93
C SER A 173 -23.37 -5.03 17.32
N GLY A 174 -23.74 -3.86 17.86
CA GLY A 174 -24.84 -3.04 17.34
C GLY A 174 -24.66 -2.70 15.85
N PRO A 175 -23.48 -2.22 15.42
CA PRO A 175 -23.19 -1.95 14.01
C PRO A 175 -23.26 -3.17 13.07
N LEU A 176 -23.13 -4.39 13.60
CA LEU A 176 -23.18 -5.62 12.80
C LEU A 176 -24.57 -6.26 12.74
N GLY A 177 -25.60 -5.59 13.28
CA GLY A 177 -26.97 -6.08 13.22
C GLY A 177 -27.31 -7.14 14.26
N GLY A 178 -26.53 -7.25 15.35
CA GLY A 178 -26.88 -8.11 16.49
C GLY A 178 -25.77 -9.08 16.88
N ARG A 179 -26.17 -10.32 17.19
CA ARG A 179 -25.29 -11.39 17.66
C ARG A 179 -24.90 -12.28 16.49
N ILE A 180 -23.61 -12.41 16.25
CA ILE A 180 -23.01 -13.28 15.24
C ILE A 180 -22.23 -14.36 15.96
N GLU A 181 -22.48 -15.62 15.63
CA GLU A 181 -21.74 -16.75 16.18
C GLU A 181 -20.97 -17.47 15.08
N GLY A 182 -19.74 -17.89 15.38
CA GLY A 182 -18.92 -18.62 14.41
C GLY A 182 -17.57 -19.00 14.97
N GLU A 183 -16.89 -19.89 14.25
CA GLU A 183 -15.51 -20.25 14.51
C GLU A 183 -14.57 -19.27 13.80
N VAL A 184 -13.55 -18.78 14.49
CA VAL A 184 -12.55 -17.88 13.92
C VAL A 184 -11.64 -18.65 12.97
N THR A 185 -11.75 -18.42 11.66
CA THR A 185 -10.95 -19.14 10.68
C THR A 185 -9.66 -18.43 10.30
N ASP A 186 -9.67 -17.10 10.28
CA ASP A 186 -8.48 -16.30 9.96
C ASP A 186 -8.61 -14.89 10.56
N MET A 187 -7.48 -14.25 10.81
CA MET A 187 -7.41 -12.87 11.33
C MET A 187 -6.53 -11.96 10.47
N PRO A 188 -6.96 -11.63 9.23
CA PRO A 188 -6.34 -10.58 8.44
C PRO A 188 -6.28 -9.21 9.15
N LEU A 189 -5.38 -8.34 8.68
CA LEU A 189 -5.15 -7.02 9.30
C LEU A 189 -6.38 -6.10 9.30
N LEU A 190 -7.27 -6.22 8.33
CA LEU A 190 -8.44 -5.35 8.16
C LEU A 190 -9.76 -5.99 8.61
N PHE A 191 -9.85 -7.32 8.56
CA PHE A 191 -11.06 -8.08 8.78
C PHE A 191 -10.74 -9.35 9.55
N ILE A 192 -11.72 -9.86 10.29
CA ILE A 192 -11.73 -11.21 10.85
C ILE A 192 -12.64 -12.07 9.99
N GLU A 193 -12.18 -13.29 9.70
CA GLU A 193 -12.98 -14.28 9.02
C GLU A 193 -13.61 -15.22 10.07
N LEU A 194 -14.94 -15.27 10.09
CA LEU A 194 -15.71 -16.22 10.88
C LEU A 194 -16.38 -17.23 9.97
N HIS A 195 -16.41 -18.50 10.38
CA HIS A 195 -17.26 -19.51 9.78
C HIS A 195 -18.49 -19.70 10.68
N SER A 196 -19.64 -19.24 10.20
CA SER A 196 -20.93 -19.39 10.86
C SER A 196 -21.74 -20.49 10.17
N ASP A 197 -22.92 -20.83 10.71
CA ASP A 197 -23.83 -21.81 10.10
C ASP A 197 -24.35 -21.35 8.72
N TYR A 198 -24.32 -20.03 8.48
CA TYR A 198 -24.67 -19.41 7.20
C TYR A 198 -23.48 -19.32 6.21
N GLY A 199 -22.32 -19.85 6.59
CA GLY A 199 -21.09 -19.83 5.79
C GLY A 199 -20.07 -18.79 6.27
N LYS A 200 -19.16 -18.42 5.36
CA LYS A 200 -18.04 -17.52 5.66
C LYS A 200 -18.51 -16.07 5.78
N MET A 201 -18.18 -15.41 6.89
CA MET A 201 -18.49 -14.02 7.19
C MET A 201 -17.22 -13.21 7.43
N LEU A 202 -17.19 -11.99 6.90
CA LEU A 202 -16.07 -11.05 7.07
C LEU A 202 -16.52 -9.91 7.99
N LEU A 203 -15.90 -9.80 9.16
CA LEU A 203 -16.21 -8.76 10.13
C LEU A 203 -15.10 -7.71 10.14
N PRO A 204 -15.43 -6.40 10.05
CA PRO A 204 -14.43 -5.34 10.22
C PRO A 204 -13.79 -5.41 11.61
N ASN A 205 -12.46 -5.32 11.68
CA ASN A 205 -11.73 -5.41 12.95
C ASN A 205 -12.17 -4.33 13.94
N ASN A 206 -12.48 -3.12 13.47
CA ASN A 206 -12.97 -2.04 14.33
C ASN A 206 -14.32 -2.35 14.97
N ALA A 207 -15.20 -3.06 14.26
CA ALA A 207 -16.51 -3.45 14.73
C ALA A 207 -16.42 -4.60 15.74
N VAL A 208 -15.45 -5.50 15.58
CA VAL A 208 -15.18 -6.58 16.55
C VAL A 208 -14.51 -6.05 17.81
N LEU A 209 -13.55 -5.13 17.68
CA LEU A 209 -12.89 -4.54 18.85
C LEU A 209 -13.87 -3.79 19.77
N GLY A 210 -14.90 -3.17 19.19
CA GLY A 210 -15.99 -2.51 19.95
C GLY A 210 -17.15 -3.43 20.35
N ALA A 211 -17.08 -4.72 20.03
CA ALA A 211 -18.15 -5.68 20.31
C ALA A 211 -17.98 -6.34 21.69
N ALA A 212 -19.09 -6.83 22.24
CA ALA A 212 -19.03 -7.78 23.35
C ALA A 212 -18.71 -9.17 22.78
N ILE A 213 -17.68 -9.82 23.33
CA ILE A 213 -17.21 -11.14 22.90
C ILE A 213 -17.43 -12.13 24.04
N GLY A 214 -18.01 -13.29 23.74
CA GLY A 214 -18.24 -14.32 24.73
C GLY A 214 -18.43 -15.71 24.12
N PRO A 215 -18.61 -16.74 24.96
CA PRO A 215 -18.87 -18.09 24.48
C PRO A 215 -20.20 -18.17 23.70
N PRO A 216 -20.31 -19.10 22.73
CA PRO A 216 -21.54 -19.32 21.97
C PRO A 216 -22.69 -19.68 22.92
N ALA A 217 -23.91 -19.34 22.52
CA ALA A 217 -25.08 -19.63 23.34
C ALA A 217 -25.12 -21.15 23.60
N ARG A 218 -25.16 -21.54 24.88
CA ARG A 218 -25.43 -22.94 25.22
C ARG A 218 -26.83 -23.24 24.70
N GLU A 219 -26.94 -24.18 23.77
CA GLU A 219 -28.20 -24.83 23.50
C GLU A 219 -28.65 -25.45 24.82
N THR A 220 -29.68 -24.84 25.43
CA THR A 220 -30.21 -25.24 26.73
C THR A 220 -30.49 -26.73 26.66
N ALA A 221 -29.78 -27.52 27.47
CA ALA A 221 -29.96 -28.96 27.61
C ALA A 221 -31.30 -29.28 28.30
N THR A 222 -32.41 -28.83 27.72
CA THR A 222 -33.77 -28.94 28.29
C THR A 222 -34.56 -30.10 27.68
N ALA A 223 -34.00 -30.88 26.74
CA ALA A 223 -34.71 -32.01 26.11
C ALA A 223 -34.11 -33.40 26.43
N ARG A 224 -33.48 -33.56 27.60
CA ARG A 224 -33.15 -34.89 28.17
C ARG A 224 -33.71 -35.09 29.58
N GLN A 225 -34.86 -34.50 29.85
CA GLN A 225 -35.78 -35.11 30.81
C GLN A 225 -36.65 -36.08 30.03
N THR A 226 -36.12 -37.29 29.83
CA THR A 226 -36.97 -38.46 29.62
C THR A 226 -37.95 -38.48 30.80
N PRO A 227 -39.28 -38.44 30.59
CA PRO A 227 -40.18 -38.86 31.64
C PRO A 227 -39.88 -40.34 31.87
N GLU A 228 -39.10 -40.64 32.90
CA GLU A 228 -39.11 -41.98 33.46
C GLU A 228 -40.55 -42.29 33.85
N ALA A 229 -41.04 -43.37 33.25
CA ALA A 229 -42.11 -44.25 33.69
C ALA A 229 -42.88 -43.83 34.94
N LEU A 230 -44.21 -43.69 34.77
CA LEU A 230 -45.22 -44.24 35.68
C LEU A 230 -46.53 -44.45 34.91
#